data_AF-A0AAU5Q3I8-F1
#
_entry.id   AF-A0AAU5Q3I8-F1
#
_cell.length_a   1.000
_cell.length_b   1.000
_cell.length_c   1.000
_cell.angle_alpha   90.00
_cell.angle_beta   90.00
_cell.angle_gamma   90.00
#
_symmetry.space_group_name_H-M   'P 1'
#
loop_
_entity.id
_entity.type
_entity.pdbx_description
1 polymer ?
#
loop_
_entity_poly.entity_id
_entity_poly.type
_entity_poly.pdbx_seq_one_letter_code
_entity_poly.pdbx_strand_id
1 'polypeptide(L)' 'MNRREVRDTLAAAGVADGSYRIEGVHEPVPTPVDFLFLRQGRDGGWETGVYERGSHQVIARHSTEAGACTHLVSLAM' A
#
# COMPACT_ATOMS: atom_id res chain seq x y z
N MET A 1 4.16 -13.50 -1.94
CA MET A 1 3.27 -12.44 -2.45
C MET A 1 4.11 -11.26 -2.89
N ASN A 2 3.81 -10.67 -4.05
CA ASN A 2 4.44 -9.45 -4.58
C ASN A 2 3.40 -8.34 -4.80
N ARG A 3 3.85 -7.12 -5.11
CA ARG A 3 2.97 -5.94 -5.28
C ARG A 3 1.86 -6.09 -6.32
N ARG A 4 2.09 -6.83 -7.42
CA ARG A 4 1.06 -7.05 -8.45
C ARG A 4 -0.01 -8.01 -7.94
N GLU A 5 0.41 -9.08 -7.28
CA GLU A 5 -0.51 -10.04 -6.65
C GLU A 5 -1.39 -9.37 -5.58
N VAL A 6 -0.85 -8.42 -4.80
CA VAL A 6 -1.66 -7.62 -3.87
C VAL A 6 -2.68 -6.75 -4.60
N ARG A 7 -2.30 -6.06 -5.68
CA ARG A 7 -3.26 -5.25 -6.48
C ARG A 7 -4.42 -6.10 -6.96
N ASP A 8 -4.13 -7.29 -7.49
CA ASP A 8 -5.16 -8.22 -7.98
C ASP A 8 -6.02 -8.74 -6.82
N THR A 9 -5.42 -9.02 -5.66
CA THR A 9 -6.14 -9.47 -4.45
C THR A 9 -7.11 -8.41 -3.94
N LEU A 10 -6.68 -7.15 -3.81
CA LEU A 10 -7.51 -6.05 -3.33
C LEU A 10 -8.65 -5.74 -4.30
N ALA A 11 -8.37 -5.74 -5.61
CA ALA A 11 -9.38 -5.55 -6.63
C ALA A 11 -10.43 -6.68 -6.62
N ALA A 12 -9.99 -7.93 -6.50
CA ALA A 12 -10.90 -9.09 -6.41
C ALA A 12 -11.76 -9.07 -5.14
N ALA A 13 -11.26 -8.49 -4.05
CA ALA A 13 -12.00 -8.26 -2.81
C ALA A 13 -12.95 -7.06 -2.86
N GLY A 14 -12.96 -6.28 -3.95
CA GLY A 14 -13.83 -5.11 -4.11
C GLY A 14 -13.36 -3.88 -3.32
N VAL A 15 -12.09 -3.84 -2.88
CA VAL A 15 -11.52 -2.64 -2.26
C VAL A 15 -11.49 -1.52 -3.29
N ALA A 16 -12.04 -0.36 -2.93
CA ALA A 16 -12.13 0.77 -3.85
C ALA A 16 -10.74 1.21 -4.34
N ASP A 17 -10.66 1.54 -5.63
CA ASP A 17 -9.41 1.85 -6.33
C ASP A 17 -8.60 2.98 -5.66
N GLY A 18 -9.30 3.98 -5.11
CA GLY A 18 -8.70 5.11 -4.40
C GLY A 18 -8.32 4.83 -2.94
N SER A 19 -8.65 3.66 -2.38
CA SER A 19 -8.36 3.35 -0.98
C SER A 19 -6.93 2.89 -0.73
N TYR A 20 -6.15 2.60 -1.80
CA TYR A 20 -4.78 2.16 -1.66
C TYR A 20 -3.86 2.65 -2.79
N ARG A 21 -2.57 2.76 -2.47
CA ARG A 21 -1.48 3.03 -3.42
C ARG A 21 -0.37 2.01 -3.24
N ILE A 22 0.11 1.44 -4.33
CA ILE A 22 1.23 0.50 -4.36
C ILE A 22 2.28 1.09 -5.30
N GLU A 23 3.40 1.55 -4.74
CA GLU A 23 4.45 2.23 -5.51
C GLU A 23 4.88 1.41 -6.74
N GLY A 24 4.82 2.06 -7.91
CA GLY A 24 5.19 1.47 -9.20
C GLY A 24 4.23 0.40 -9.73
N VAL A 25 3.07 0.19 -9.10
CA VAL A 25 2.06 -0.79 -9.53
C VAL A 25 0.66 -0.21 -9.61
N HIS A 26 0.24 0.57 -8.62
CA HIS A 26 -1.08 1.18 -8.56
C HIS A 26 -0.99 2.56 -7.91
N GLU A 27 -1.25 3.60 -8.69
CA GLU A 27 -1.13 4.99 -8.24
C GLU A 27 -2.38 5.77 -8.68
N PRO A 28 -3.41 5.85 -7.82
CA PRO A 28 -4.69 6.44 -8.20
C PRO A 28 -4.57 7.90 -8.65
N VAL A 29 -5.30 8.24 -9.71
CA VAL A 29 -5.37 9.59 -10.30
C VAL A 29 -6.84 10.02 -10.44
N PRO A 30 -7.24 11.19 -9.88
CA PRO A 30 -6.43 12.09 -9.06
C PRO A 30 -6.02 11.44 -7.74
N THR A 31 -4.93 11.94 -7.13
CA THR A 31 -4.48 11.42 -5.83
C THR A 31 -5.55 11.65 -4.76
N PRO A 32 -6.06 10.59 -4.11
CA PRO A 32 -7.05 10.70 -3.06
C PRO A 32 -6.47 11.42 -1.83
N VAL A 33 -7.35 12.02 -1.03
CA VAL A 33 -6.94 12.68 0.22
C VAL A 33 -6.54 11.69 1.30
N ASP A 34 -7.11 10.49 1.27
CA ASP A 34 -6.89 9.42 2.24
C ASP A 34 -6.71 8.06 1.52
N PHE A 35 -5.63 7.33 1.80
CA PHE A 35 -5.38 5.98 1.25
C PHE A 35 -4.32 5.20 2.05
N LEU A 36 -4.40 3.87 2.05
CA LEU A 36 -3.31 3.01 2.49
C LEU A 36 -2.17 3.00 1.47
N PHE A 37 -0.92 2.94 1.90
CA PHE A 37 0.20 2.86 0.98
C PHE A 37 1.12 1.66 1.25
N LEU A 38 1.75 1.17 0.19
CA LEU A 38 2.94 0.33 0.22
C LEU A 38 4.01 0.99 -0.65
N ARG A 39 5.20 1.23 -0.07
CA ARG A 39 6.34 1.86 -0.75
C ARG A 39 7.68 1.29 -0.29
N GLN A 40 8.74 1.57 -1.05
CA GLN A 40 10.11 1.35 -0.61
C GLN A 40 10.49 2.41 0.45
N GLY A 41 11.10 1.94 1.53
CA GLY A 41 11.68 2.79 2.58
C GLY A 41 13.07 3.29 2.18
N ARG A 42 13.54 4.35 2.84
CA ARG A 42 14.85 4.97 2.55
C ARG A 42 16.04 4.03 2.76
N ASP A 43 15.90 3.05 3.64
CA ASP A 43 16.96 2.11 4.02
C ASP A 43 16.95 0.81 3.18
N GLY A 44 16.23 0.80 2.05
CA GLY A 44 16.07 -0.39 1.20
C GLY A 44 15.06 -1.42 1.71
N GLY A 45 14.39 -1.13 2.83
CA GLY A 45 13.24 -1.89 3.34
C GLY A 45 11.92 -1.47 2.67
N TRP A 46 10.82 -1.93 3.25
CA TRP A 46 9.46 -1.63 2.79
C TRP A 46 8.64 -0.98 3.89
N GLU A 47 7.78 -0.04 3.52
CA GLU A 47 6.88 0.64 4.44
C GLU A 47 5.43 0.43 4.02
N THR A 48 4.59 0.24 5.03
CA THR A 48 3.13 0.30 4.90
C THR A 48 2.60 1.34 5.85
N GLY A 49 1.56 2.05 5.44
CA GLY A 49 0.97 3.08 6.28
C GLY A 49 -0.25 3.72 5.66
N VAL A 50 -0.65 4.85 6.22
CA VAL A 50 -1.73 5.69 5.70
C VAL A 50 -1.19 7.01 5.19
N TYR A 51 -1.73 7.47 4.07
CA TYR A 51 -1.68 8.86 3.69
C TYR A 51 -3.01 9.48 4.09
N GLU A 52 -2.97 10.56 4.86
CA GLU A 52 -4.17 11.30 5.26
C GLU A 52 -3.89 12.79 5.14
N ARG A 53 -4.75 13.49 4.39
CA ARG A 53 -4.77 14.95 4.28
C ARG A 53 -3.40 15.60 4.02
N GLY A 54 -2.59 15.00 3.15
CA GLY A 54 -1.26 15.54 2.83
C GLY A 54 -0.09 14.85 3.55
N SER A 55 -0.34 14.00 4.53
CA SER A 55 0.69 13.47 5.43
C SER A 55 0.81 11.95 5.33
N HIS A 56 2.05 11.45 5.22
CA HIS A 56 2.33 10.02 5.33
C HIS A 56 2.61 9.64 6.79
N GLN A 57 1.86 8.68 7.31
CA GLN A 57 2.11 8.04 8.59
C GLN A 57 2.48 6.57 8.36
N VAL A 58 3.71 6.21 8.73
CA VAL A 58 4.18 4.82 8.62
C VAL A 58 3.62 4.02 9.79
N ILE A 59 2.88 2.95 9.48
CA ILE A 59 2.34 2.01 10.48
C ILE A 59 3.38 0.94 10.78
N ALA A 60 4.02 0.39 9.75
CA ALA A 60 5.01 -0.68 9.90
C ALA A 60 6.11 -0.60 8.84
N ARG A 61 7.31 -1.04 9.25
CA ARG A 61 8.46 -1.27 8.38
C ARG A 61 8.73 -2.76 8.28
N HIS A 62 9.07 -3.22 7.08
CA HIS A 62 9.30 -4.61 6.75
C HIS A 62 10.64 -4.76 6.05
N SER A 63 11.35 -5.85 6.32
CA SER A 63 12.60 -6.18 5.63
C SER A 63 12.38 -6.78 4.24
N THR A 64 11.15 -7.23 3.92
CA THR A 64 10.84 -7.91 2.66
C THR A 64 9.58 -7.34 2.02
N GLU A 65 9.54 -7.37 0.68
CA GLU A 65 8.37 -6.97 -0.10
C GLU A 65 7.16 -7.84 0.28
N ALA A 66 7.39 -9.15 0.43
CA ALA A 66 6.33 -10.10 0.76
C ALA A 66 5.68 -9.79 2.12
N GLY A 67 6.46 -9.45 3.15
CA GLY A 67 5.94 -9.06 4.46
C GLY A 67 5.10 -7.79 4.39
N ALA A 68 5.58 -6.77 3.68
CA ALA A 68 4.82 -5.54 3.47
C ALA A 68 3.53 -5.77 2.67
N CYS A 69 3.59 -6.60 1.64
CA CYS A 69 2.43 -6.98 0.84
C CYS A 69 1.36 -7.66 1.70
N THR A 70 1.76 -8.64 2.53
CA THR A 70 0.83 -9.33 3.45
C THR A 70 0.22 -8.36 4.45
N HIS A 71 1.03 -7.43 4.98
CA HIS A 71 0.52 -6.45 5.92
C HIS A 71 -0.46 -5.46 5.28
N LEU A 72 -0.22 -5.00 4.05
CA LEU A 72 -1.15 -4.13 3.33
C LEU A 72 -2.53 -4.80 3.15
N VAL A 73 -2.54 -6.09 2.77
CA VAL A 73 -3.77 -6.89 2.65
C VAL A 73 -4.53 -6.93 3.98
N SER A 74 -3.84 -7.14 5.12
CA SER A 74 -4.48 -7.14 6.44
C SER A 74 -4.96 -5.78 6.94
N LEU A 75 -4.48 -4.68 6.37
CA LEU A 75 -4.97 -3.33 6.69
C LEU A 75 -6.22 -2.97 5.90
N ALA A 76 -6.41 -3.58 4.73
CA ALA A 76 -7.48 -3.24 3.79
C ALA A 76 -8.72 -4.15 3.91
N MET A 77 -8.62 -5.26 4.63
CA MET A 77 -9.67 -6.27 4.83
C MET A 77 -9.66 -6.76 6.27
#